data_AF-A0A3M1JKY3-F1
#
_entry.id   AF-A0A3M1JKY3-F1
#
_cell.length_a   1.000
_cell.length_b   1.000
_cell.length_c   1.000
_cell.angle_alpha   90.00
_cell.angle_beta   90.00
_cell.angle_gamma   90.00
#
_symmetry.space_group_name_H-M   'P 1'
#
loop_
_entity.id
_entity.type
_entity.pdbx_description
1 polymer ?
#
loop_
_entity_poly.entity_id
_entity_poly.type
_entity_poly.pdbx_seq_one_letter_code
_entity_poly.pdbx_strand_id
1 'polypeptide(L)' 'MTDRPDPLQALNPLDGRYQAVTRELAPWFSEAALIRRRVFLEIEYLLALSNWDQVPDCARLGRRDQEHLRELAARFS' A
#
# COMPACT_ATOMS: atom_id res chain seq x y z
N MET A 1 -13.62 16.90 -15.73
CA MET A 1 -14.38 16.24 -14.66
C MET A 1 -13.60 16.41 -13.38
N THR A 2 -14.07 17.24 -12.46
CA THR A 2 -13.53 17.33 -11.11
C THR A 2 -13.95 16.06 -10.36
N ASP A 3 -13.08 15.06 -10.36
CA ASP A 3 -13.27 13.74 -9.74
C ASP A 3 -13.15 13.77 -8.21
N ARG A 4 -13.72 14.80 -7.58
CA ARG A 4 -13.74 14.91 -6.12
C ARG A 4 -15.19 14.69 -5.66
N PRO A 5 -15.47 13.61 -4.91
CA PRO A 5 -16.82 13.36 -4.43
C PRO A 5 -17.30 14.55 -3.59
N ASP A 6 -18.55 14.95 -3.81
CA ASP A 6 -19.20 16.02 -3.06
C ASP A 6 -19.24 15.62 -1.57
N PRO A 7 -18.66 16.40 -0.64
CA PRO A 7 -18.75 16.14 0.79
C PRO A 7 -20.17 15.96 1.32
N LEU A 8 -21.18 16.53 0.65
CA LEU A 8 -22.60 16.38 1.01
C LEU A 8 -23.18 15.01 0.59
N GLN A 9 -22.51 14.29 -0.32
CA GLN A 9 -22.88 12.95 -0.75
C GLN A 9 -22.13 11.84 0.00
N ALA A 10 -21.15 12.21 0.84
CA ALA A 10 -20.42 11.24 1.66
C ALA A 10 -21.37 10.54 2.64
N LEU A 11 -21.32 9.20 2.65
CA LEU A 11 -22.14 8.39 3.56
C LEU A 11 -21.72 8.59 5.03
N ASN A 12 -20.41 8.72 5.28
CA ASN A 12 -19.86 8.94 6.61
C ASN A 12 -19.44 10.42 6.79
N PRO A 13 -19.82 11.09 7.89
CA PRO A 13 -19.43 12.47 8.13
C PRO A 13 -17.91 12.67 8.26
N LEU A 14 -17.12 11.64 8.59
CA LEU A 14 -15.66 11.70 8.61
C LEU A 14 -15.07 12.01 7.22
N ASP A 15 -15.71 11.51 6.15
CA ASP A 15 -15.28 11.71 4.76
C ASP A 15 -15.87 12.98 4.13
N GLY A 16 -16.88 13.58 4.79
CA GLY A 16 -17.59 14.79 4.36
C GLY A 16 -17.44 15.95 5.35
N ARG A 17 -18.42 16.13 6.25
CA ARG A 17 -18.50 17.24 7.22
C ARG A 17 -17.20 17.47 8.00
N TYR A 18 -16.50 16.42 8.38
CA TYR A 18 -15.29 16.47 9.19
C TYR A 18 -14.00 16.26 8.39
N GLN A 19 -14.07 16.23 7.05
CA GLN A 19 -12.90 16.02 6.18
C GLN A 19 -11.76 17.00 6.48
N ALA A 20 -12.08 18.24 6.86
CA ALA A 20 -11.08 19.26 7.19
C ALA A 20 -10.13 18.85 8.32
N VAL A 21 -10.60 18.05 9.29
CA VAL A 21 -9.80 17.58 10.43
C VAL A 21 -9.36 16.12 10.29
N THR A 22 -9.95 15.33 9.39
CA THR A 22 -9.63 13.91 9.19
C THR A 22 -8.77 13.63 7.96
N ARG A 23 -8.63 14.57 7.01
CA ARG A 23 -7.91 14.33 5.73
C ARG A 23 -6.48 13.79 5.89
N GLU A 24 -5.79 14.16 6.96
CA GLU A 24 -4.41 13.73 7.24
C GLU A 24 -4.32 12.25 7.66
N LEU A 25 -5.45 11.64 8.01
CA LEU A 25 -5.58 10.22 8.30
C LEU A 25 -5.74 9.37 7.04
N ALA A 26 -6.21 9.95 5.93
CA ALA A 26 -6.47 9.23 4.68
C ALA A 26 -5.24 8.49 4.11
N PRO A 27 -4.01 9.02 4.19
CA PRO A 27 -2.80 8.29 3.78
C PRO A 27 -2.53 7.00 4.57
N TRP A 28 -3.21 6.77 5.70
CA TRP A 28 -3.01 5.64 6.61
C TRP A 28 -4.22 4.70 6.71
N PHE A 29 -5.44 5.25 6.67
CA PHE A 29 -6.68 4.50 6.96
C PHE A 29 -7.62 4.35 5.76
N SER A 30 -7.33 4.98 4.62
CA SER A 30 -8.10 4.73 3.40
C SER A 30 -7.85 3.31 2.87
N GLU A 31 -8.78 2.82 2.05
CA GLU A 31 -8.57 1.57 1.31
C GLU A 31 -7.29 1.65 0.45
N ALA A 32 -7.02 2.78 -0.20
CA ALA A 32 -5.79 2.98 -0.96
C ALA A 32 -4.54 2.86 -0.06
N ALA A 33 -4.58 3.39 1.16
CA ALA A 33 -3.50 3.24 2.14
C ALA A 33 -3.29 1.78 2.57
N LEU A 34 -4.40 1.07 2.83
CA LEU A 34 -4.38 -0.35 3.16
C LEU A 34 -3.76 -1.17 2.04
N ILE A 35 -4.18 -0.96 0.78
CA ILE A 35 -3.65 -1.70 -0.37
C ILE A 35 -2.17 -1.38 -0.57
N ARG A 36 -1.75 -0.10 -0.51
CA ARG A 36 -0.32 0.27 -0.58
C ARG A 36 0.51 -0.47 0.47
N ARG A 37 0.04 -0.51 1.72
CA ARG A 37 0.75 -1.20 2.80
C ARG A 37 0.78 -2.71 2.59
N ARG A 38 -0.30 -3.32 2.09
CA ARG A 38 -0.33 -4.75 1.77
C ARG A 38 0.67 -5.09 0.68
N VAL A 39 0.70 -4.35 -0.43
CA VAL A 39 1.68 -4.55 -1.51
C VAL A 39 3.11 -4.47 -0.99
N PHE A 40 3.43 -3.44 -0.19
CA PHE A 40 4.74 -3.31 0.46
C PHE A 40 5.09 -4.54 1.32
N LEU A 41 4.17 -4.97 2.19
CA LEU A 41 4.40 -6.09 3.09
C LEU A 41 4.57 -7.42 2.36
N GLU A 42 3.73 -7.71 1.36
CA GLU A 42 3.80 -8.96 0.59
C GLU A 42 5.14 -9.05 -0.16
N ILE A 43 5.63 -7.92 -0.71
CA ILE A 43 6.94 -7.87 -1.36
C ILE A 43 8.07 -8.10 -0.36
N GLU A 44 8.11 -7.38 0.77
CA GLU A 44 9.17 -7.59 1.76
C GLU A 44 9.10 -9.00 2.38
N TYR A 45 7.90 -9.56 2.54
CA TYR A 45 7.71 -10.93 3.01
C TYR A 45 8.26 -11.95 2.01
N LEU A 46 7.95 -11.81 0.72
CA LEU A 46 8.52 -12.65 -0.35
C LEU A 46 10.05 -12.54 -0.38
N LEU A 47 10.59 -11.32 -0.27
CA LEU A 47 12.04 -11.10 -0.23
C LEU A 47 12.68 -11.75 1.00
N ALA A 48 12.04 -11.68 2.17
CA ALA A 48 12.48 -12.34 3.39
C ALA A 48 12.49 -13.87 3.21
N LEU A 49 11.43 -14.46 2.67
CA LEU A 49 11.36 -15.90 2.36
C LEU A 49 12.46 -16.32 1.38
N SER A 50 12.67 -15.56 0.30
CA SER A 50 13.71 -15.88 -0.69
C SER A 50 15.14 -15.80 -0.14
N ASN A 51 15.36 -15.06 0.94
CA ASN A 51 16.66 -14.95 1.59
C ASN A 51 16.85 -15.95 2.74
N TRP A 52 15.78 -16.67 3.12
CA TRP A 52 15.78 -17.62 4.21
C TRP A 52 16.04 -19.04 3.69
N ASP A 53 17.27 -19.53 3.89
CA ASP A 53 17.72 -20.82 3.36
C ASP A 53 16.97 -22.05 3.93
N GLN A 54 16.09 -21.86 4.90
CA GLN A 54 15.28 -22.95 5.50
C GLN A 54 13.95 -23.16 4.79
N VAL A 55 13.57 -22.30 3.84
CA VAL A 55 12.32 -22.45 3.08
C VAL A 55 12.57 -23.39 1.89
N PRO A 56 12.01 -24.62 1.89
CA PRO A 56 12.18 -25.55 0.78
C PRO A 56 11.61 -24.95 -0.51
N ASP A 57 12.26 -25.25 -1.64
CA ASP A 57 11.83 -24.84 -2.99
C ASP A 57 11.67 -23.33 -3.21
N CYS A 58 12.20 -22.49 -2.31
CA CYS A 58 12.22 -21.03 -2.47
C CYS A 58 13.56 -20.60 -3.06
N ALA A 59 13.57 -20.27 -4.36
CA ALA A 59 14.77 -19.78 -5.01
C ALA A 59 15.13 -18.37 -4.50
N ARG A 60 16.42 -18.17 -4.20
CA ARG A 60 16.95 -16.85 -3.85
C ARG A 60 16.81 -15.90 -5.04
N LEU A 61 16.15 -14.77 -4.80
CA LEU A 61 15.98 -13.73 -5.81
C LEU A 61 17.27 -12.93 -5.99
N GLY A 62 17.67 -12.69 -7.24
CA GLY A 62 18.86 -11.91 -7.56
C GLY A 62 18.70 -10.44 -7.17
N ARG A 63 19.79 -9.74 -6.89
CA ARG A 63 19.77 -8.33 -6.43
C ARG A 63 18.90 -7.42 -7.30
N ARG A 64 19.00 -7.56 -8.62
CA ARG A 64 18.21 -6.78 -9.59
C ARG A 64 16.71 -7.00 -9.41
N ASP A 65 16.28 -8.24 -9.19
CA ASP A 65 14.87 -8.56 -8.98
C ASP A 65 14.37 -8.02 -7.63
N GLN A 66 15.20 -8.09 -6.59
CA GLN A 66 14.87 -7.51 -5.29
C GLN A 66 14.68 -6.00 -5.37
N GLU A 67 15.60 -5.30 -6.06
CA GLU A 67 15.51 -3.86 -6.28
C GLU A 67 14.26 -3.49 -7.10
N HIS A 68 13.99 -4.24 -8.17
CA HIS A 68 12.80 -4.04 -8.99
C HIS A 68 11.49 -4.20 -8.19
N LEU A 69 11.38 -5.23 -7.35
CA LEU A 69 10.21 -5.44 -6.50
C LEU A 69 10.03 -4.30 -5.49
N ARG A 70 11.10 -3.82 -4.87
CA ARG A 70 11.04 -2.67 -3.95
C ARG A 70 10.63 -1.38 -4.65
N GLU A 71 11.10 -1.15 -5.87
CA GLU A 71 10.67 -0.02 -6.68
C GLU A 71 9.18 -0.09 -7.03
N LEU A 72 8.66 -1.28 -7.34
CA LEU A 72 7.23 -1.49 -7.57
C LEU A 72 6.40 -1.13 -6.34
N ALA A 73 6.82 -1.60 -5.14
CA ALA A 73 6.13 -1.25 -3.89
C ALA A 73 6.18 0.26 -3.63
N ALA A 74 7.33 0.90 -3.83
CA ALA A 74 7.52 2.33 -3.57
C ALA A 74 6.69 3.24 -4.50
N ARG A 75 6.41 2.77 -5.72
CA ARG A 75 5.66 3.52 -6.74
C ARG A 75 4.18 3.16 -6.81
N PHE A 76 3.72 2.19 -6.03
CA PHE A 76 2.34 1.76 -6.04
C PHE A 76 1.44 2.85 -5.42
N SER A 77 0.44 3.32 -6.19
CA SER A 77 -0.45 4.44 -5.83
C SER A 77 -1.91 4.04 -5.83
#